data_AF-K9WUK2-F1
#
_entry.id   AF-K9WUK2-F1
#
_cell.length_a   1.000
_cell.length_b   1.000
_cell.length_c   1.000
_cell.angle_alpha   90.00
_cell.angle_beta   90.00
_cell.angle_gamma   90.00
#
_symmetry.space_group_name_H-M   'P 1'
#
loop_
_entity.id
_entity.type
_entity.pdbx_description
1 polymer ?
#
loop_
_entity_poly.entity_id
_entity_poly.type
_entity_poly.pdbx_seq_one_letter_code
_entity_poly.pdbx_strand_id
1 'polypeptide(L)'
;MNPKQEIIKNRIEGLSNLDIGSRLRGIYPFHDWLKSVSVALKAARIQDELKIWEDSLPHIWDLSYEDSMFTENPSHAQVSFAKDILLGFLNNLSDDDKPSAALFPMEIVQDTRDYVFRIAQQVNTCYANACYDACAVMLRRLIETLIIECFEHNAIASKIKDTNNNYVNLDQMIGNFINESIFNLSRETKNNLHKLKAIGDKSAHNRYYTANRDPLDNLSQEIHVIIRELVNKSGVKK
;
A
#
# COMPACT_ATOMS: atom_id res chain seq x y z
N MET A 1 5.89 -25.44 -0.12
CA MET A 1 6.50 -24.61 -1.21
C MET A 1 6.61 -25.38 -2.52
N ASN A 2 6.24 -24.80 -3.67
CA ASN A 2 6.23 -25.50 -4.96
C ASN A 2 7.62 -25.52 -5.64
N PRO A 3 7.88 -26.41 -6.62
CA PRO A 3 9.21 -26.57 -7.22
C PRO A 3 9.79 -25.30 -7.87
N LYS A 4 8.95 -24.42 -8.42
CA LYS A 4 9.39 -23.13 -8.98
C LYS A 4 9.77 -22.14 -7.89
N GLN A 5 9.05 -22.13 -6.77
CA GLN A 5 9.35 -21.30 -5.60
C GLN A 5 10.63 -21.75 -4.91
N GLU A 6 10.88 -23.06 -4.81
CA GLU A 6 12.14 -23.63 -4.33
C GLU A 6 13.33 -23.15 -5.15
N ILE A 7 13.19 -23.13 -6.48
CA ILE A 7 14.23 -22.65 -7.40
C ILE A 7 14.49 -21.14 -7.24
N ILE A 8 13.44 -20.34 -7.04
CA ILE A 8 13.54 -18.88 -6.85
C ILE A 8 14.17 -18.56 -5.49
N LYS A 9 13.73 -19.22 -4.43
CA LYS A 9 14.29 -19.10 -3.07
C LYS A 9 15.77 -19.47 -3.05
N ASN A 10 16.14 -20.61 -3.61
CA ASN A 10 17.54 -21.05 -3.71
C ASN A 10 18.40 -20.09 -4.54
N ARG A 11 17.84 -19.44 -5.58
CA ARG A 11 18.54 -18.39 -6.34
C ARG A 11 18.76 -17.13 -5.50
N ILE A 12 17.76 -16.69 -4.74
CA ILE A 12 17.85 -15.49 -3.88
C ILE A 12 18.81 -15.72 -2.70
N GLU A 13 18.77 -16.90 -2.09
CA GLU A 13 19.70 -17.30 -1.03
C GLU A 13 21.13 -17.47 -1.56
N GLY A 14 21.30 -18.00 -2.78
CA GLY A 14 22.59 -18.10 -3.46
C GLY A 14 23.24 -16.74 -3.78
N LEU A 15 22.45 -15.67 -3.93
CA LEU A 15 22.95 -14.31 -4.13
C LEU A 15 23.62 -13.72 -2.87
N SER A 16 23.37 -14.28 -1.67
CA SER A 16 24.06 -13.90 -0.42
C SER A 16 25.50 -14.42 -0.33
N ASN A 17 25.83 -15.47 -1.09
CA ASN A 17 27.13 -16.14 -1.06
C ASN A 17 28.06 -15.66 -2.19
N LEU A 18 27.57 -14.77 -3.06
CA LEU A 18 28.45 -14.02 -3.94
C LEU A 18 29.21 -13.03 -3.07
N ASP A 19 30.53 -13.08 -3.09
CA ASP A 19 31.37 -12.03 -2.53
C ASP A 19 31.18 -10.76 -3.36
N ILE A 20 30.12 -10.02 -3.01
CA ILE A 20 29.69 -8.77 -3.64
C ILE A 20 30.78 -7.69 -3.48
N GLY A 21 31.66 -7.84 -2.47
CA GLY A 21 32.72 -6.87 -2.17
C GLY A 21 33.93 -6.94 -3.10
N SER A 22 34.35 -8.13 -3.56
CA SER A 22 35.63 -8.25 -4.27
C SER A 22 35.55 -8.18 -5.80
N ARG A 23 34.36 -8.33 -6.39
CA ARG A 23 34.19 -8.36 -7.86
C ARG A 23 33.50 -7.16 -8.48
N LEU A 24 33.00 -6.20 -7.70
CA LEU A 24 32.12 -5.15 -8.23
C LEU A 24 32.80 -3.78 -8.28
N ARG A 25 33.75 -3.62 -9.19
CA ARG A 25 34.06 -2.32 -9.79
C ARG A 25 33.25 -2.17 -11.07
N GLY A 26 32.03 -1.64 -10.96
CA GLY A 26 31.26 -1.18 -12.11
C GLY A 26 29.75 -1.40 -11.97
N ILE A 27 28.98 -0.41 -12.41
CA ILE A 27 27.52 -0.18 -12.42
C ILE A 27 26.64 -1.35 -12.96
N TYR A 28 27.23 -2.40 -13.54
CA TYR A 28 26.52 -3.52 -14.19
C TYR A 28 25.62 -4.44 -13.30
N PRO A 29 25.89 -4.69 -12.01
CA PRO A 29 25.15 -5.67 -11.20
C PRO A 29 23.72 -5.27 -10.81
N PHE A 30 23.44 -3.98 -10.63
CA PHE A 30 22.10 -3.50 -10.28
C PHE A 30 21.11 -3.72 -11.43
N HIS A 31 21.60 -3.58 -12.66
CA HIS A 31 20.82 -3.83 -13.86
C HIS A 31 20.47 -5.32 -14.05
N ASP A 32 21.41 -6.22 -13.78
CA ASP A 32 21.15 -7.66 -13.83
C ASP A 32 20.26 -8.13 -12.65
N TRP A 33 20.34 -7.44 -11.50
CA TRP A 33 19.42 -7.61 -10.38
C TRP A 33 17.98 -7.17 -10.73
N LEU A 34 17.80 -5.99 -11.34
CA LEU A 34 16.50 -5.51 -11.83
C LEU A 34 15.90 -6.42 -12.92
N LYS A 35 16.74 -6.96 -13.81
CA LYS A 35 16.32 -7.99 -14.77
C LYS A 35 15.85 -9.27 -14.11
N SER A 36 16.47 -9.66 -12.99
CA SER A 36 16.06 -10.85 -12.24
C SER A 36 14.72 -10.64 -11.52
N VAL A 37 14.48 -9.44 -11.01
CA VAL A 37 13.19 -9.01 -10.44
C VAL A 37 12.10 -8.97 -11.51
N SER A 38 12.38 -8.42 -12.69
CA SER A 38 11.40 -8.40 -13.80
C SER A 38 11.07 -9.79 -14.33
N VAL A 39 12.02 -10.73 -14.34
CA VAL A 39 11.79 -12.14 -14.66
C VAL A 39 10.94 -12.83 -13.58
N ALA A 40 11.14 -12.51 -12.30
CA ALA A 40 10.31 -13.03 -11.21
C ALA A 40 8.87 -12.49 -11.26
N LEU A 41 8.69 -11.20 -11.55
CA LEU A 41 7.38 -10.58 -11.77
C LEU A 41 6.67 -11.15 -13.01
N LYS A 42 7.40 -11.38 -14.12
CA LYS A 42 6.92 -12.09 -15.31
C LYS A 42 6.42 -13.50 -14.99
N ALA A 43 7.19 -14.24 -14.18
CA ALA A 43 6.84 -15.60 -13.77
C ALA A 43 5.59 -15.64 -12.87
N ALA A 44 5.32 -14.56 -12.13
CA ALA A 44 4.16 -14.39 -11.25
C ALA A 44 2.88 -13.90 -11.95
N ARG A 45 2.89 -13.64 -13.27
CA ARG A 45 1.75 -13.15 -14.08
C ARG A 45 1.16 -11.80 -13.62
N ILE A 46 1.96 -10.93 -13.01
CA ILE A 46 1.55 -9.58 -12.62
C ILE A 46 1.83 -8.62 -13.80
N GLN A 47 0.93 -8.63 -14.79
CA GLN A 47 1.17 -7.98 -16.09
C GLN A 47 1.13 -6.43 -16.04
N ASP A 48 0.33 -5.84 -15.16
CA ASP A 48 0.13 -4.38 -15.14
C ASP A 48 1.28 -3.64 -14.43
N GLU A 49 1.86 -4.23 -13.39
CA GLU A 49 3.04 -3.70 -12.70
C GLU A 49 4.31 -3.94 -13.53
N LEU A 50 4.36 -5.02 -14.31
CA LEU A 50 5.45 -5.28 -15.24
C LEU A 50 5.57 -4.19 -16.30
N LYS A 51 4.44 -3.69 -16.84
CA LYS A 51 4.45 -2.60 -17.81
C LYS A 51 4.95 -1.30 -17.20
N ILE A 52 4.53 -0.97 -15.97
CA ILE A 52 5.03 0.20 -15.23
C ILE A 52 6.54 0.07 -14.96
N TRP A 53 7.01 -1.13 -14.60
CA TRP A 53 8.42 -1.41 -14.38
C TRP A 53 9.25 -1.39 -15.68
N GLU A 54 8.73 -1.94 -16.77
CA GLU A 54 9.34 -1.92 -18.11
C GLU A 54 9.39 -0.50 -18.70
N ASP A 55 8.35 0.31 -18.46
CA ASP A 55 8.27 1.72 -18.88
C ASP A 55 9.16 2.62 -18.00
N SER A 56 9.43 2.24 -16.74
CA SER A 56 10.30 2.98 -15.80
C SER A 56 11.79 2.62 -15.93
N LEU A 57 12.12 1.43 -16.46
CA LEU A 57 13.49 0.92 -16.64
C LEU A 57 14.44 1.87 -17.40
N PRO A 58 14.00 2.58 -18.47
CA PRO A 58 14.82 3.59 -19.15
C PRO A 58 15.05 4.85 -18.32
N HIS A 59 14.16 5.19 -17.40
CA HIS A 59 14.23 6.38 -16.54
C HIS A 59 15.04 6.15 -15.26
N ILE A 60 15.16 4.90 -14.82
CA ILE A 60 16.06 4.48 -13.74
C ILE A 60 17.54 4.67 -14.16
N TRP A 61 17.84 4.62 -15.47
CA TRP A 61 19.17 4.97 -16.00
C TRP A 61 19.57 6.41 -15.66
N ASP A 62 18.61 7.34 -15.67
CA ASP A 62 18.84 8.78 -15.46
C ASP A 62 19.15 9.10 -13.99
N LEU A 63 18.43 8.46 -13.06
CA LEU A 63 18.68 8.55 -11.62
C LEU A 63 20.04 7.95 -11.22
N SER A 64 20.54 6.98 -11.97
CA SER A 64 21.87 6.39 -11.72
C SER A 64 23.02 7.23 -12.30
N TYR A 65 22.74 8.14 -13.24
CA TYR A 65 23.78 8.93 -13.90
C TYR A 65 24.00 10.27 -13.18
N GLU A 66 22.94 10.97 -12.76
CA GLU A 66 23.08 12.24 -12.04
C GLU A 66 23.52 12.06 -10.58
N ASP A 67 23.10 11.00 -9.87
CA ASP A 67 23.57 10.73 -8.50
C ASP A 67 24.94 10.02 -8.45
N SER A 68 25.44 9.47 -9.56
CA SER A 68 26.79 8.86 -9.59
C SER A 68 27.93 9.87 -9.45
N MET A 69 27.64 11.18 -9.56
CA MET A 69 28.63 12.22 -9.32
C MET A 69 28.77 12.54 -7.82
N PHE A 70 27.81 12.14 -6.99
CA PHE A 70 27.83 12.37 -5.53
C PHE A 70 27.10 11.26 -4.77
N THR A 71 27.69 10.06 -4.68
CA THR A 71 27.85 9.27 -3.45
C THR A 71 28.18 7.81 -3.81
N GLU A 72 29.23 7.30 -3.18
CA GLU A 72 29.62 5.90 -3.25
C GLU A 72 28.58 5.02 -2.54
N ASN A 73 28.15 3.95 -3.24
CA ASN A 73 27.43 2.78 -2.72
C ASN A 73 26.07 3.02 -2.04
N PRO A 74 24.95 2.55 -2.60
CA PRO A 74 23.73 2.38 -1.81
C PRO A 74 24.06 1.46 -0.62
N SER A 75 23.86 1.99 0.59
CA SER A 75 24.28 1.32 1.84
C SER A 75 23.74 -0.11 1.89
N HIS A 76 24.56 -1.05 2.37
CA HIS A 76 24.23 -2.47 2.54
C HIS A 76 22.86 -2.70 3.22
N ALA A 77 22.45 -1.75 4.07
CA ALA A 77 21.16 -1.72 4.75
C ALA A 77 19.95 -1.58 3.80
N GLN A 78 20.05 -0.78 2.74
CA GLN A 78 18.96 -0.61 1.76
C GLN A 78 18.75 -1.87 0.92
N VAL A 79 19.84 -2.54 0.55
CA VAL A 79 19.81 -3.82 -0.18
C VAL A 79 19.30 -4.95 0.72
N SER A 80 19.72 -4.97 2.00
CA SER A 80 19.19 -5.91 3.00
C SER A 80 17.70 -5.70 3.22
N PHE A 81 17.26 -4.46 3.39
CA PHE A 81 15.85 -4.14 3.59
C PHE A 81 14.97 -4.53 2.38
N ALA A 82 15.42 -4.24 1.16
CA ALA A 82 14.74 -4.66 -0.05
C ALA A 82 14.69 -6.20 -0.19
N LYS A 83 15.77 -6.89 0.20
CA LYS A 83 15.83 -8.36 0.26
C LYS A 83 14.86 -8.93 1.29
N ASP A 84 14.79 -8.33 2.47
CA ASP A 84 13.90 -8.76 3.55
C ASP A 84 12.44 -8.58 3.17
N ILE A 85 12.10 -7.48 2.47
CA ILE A 85 10.79 -7.27 1.87
C ILE A 85 10.49 -8.38 0.86
N LEU A 86 11.39 -8.62 -0.10
CA LEU A 86 11.17 -9.60 -1.17
C LEU A 86 11.06 -11.04 -0.65
N LEU A 87 11.88 -11.40 0.35
CA LEU A 87 11.79 -12.67 1.05
C LEU A 87 10.50 -12.79 1.86
N GLY A 88 10.03 -11.70 2.48
CA GLY A 88 8.72 -11.65 3.12
C GLY A 88 7.58 -11.94 2.14
N PHE A 89 7.60 -11.29 0.97
CA PHE A 89 6.66 -11.57 -0.12
C PHE A 89 6.72 -13.03 -0.58
N LEU A 90 7.92 -13.59 -0.76
CA LEU A 90 8.10 -14.97 -1.24
C LEU A 90 7.74 -16.04 -0.20
N ASN A 91 8.03 -15.80 1.09
CA ASN A 91 7.67 -16.70 2.17
C ASN A 91 6.15 -16.72 2.42
N ASN A 92 5.45 -15.61 2.17
CA ASN A 92 3.99 -15.56 2.16
C ASN A 92 3.35 -16.30 0.97
N LEU A 93 4.15 -16.80 0.01
CA LEU A 93 3.65 -17.64 -1.08
C LEU A 93 3.67 -19.14 -0.76
N SER A 94 4.12 -19.56 0.42
CA SER A 94 4.16 -20.98 0.83
C SER A 94 3.23 -21.30 1.99
N ASP A 95 2.16 -22.00 1.62
CA ASP A 95 1.27 -22.86 2.40
C ASP A 95 -0.01 -22.20 2.99
N ASP A 96 -1.14 -22.65 2.45
CA ASP A 96 -2.54 -22.60 2.87
C ASP A 96 -3.33 -21.30 3.11
N ASP A 97 -2.70 -20.12 3.10
CA ASP A 97 -3.45 -18.87 2.87
C ASP A 97 -3.39 -18.52 1.38
N LYS A 98 -4.39 -18.98 0.62
CA LYS A 98 -4.67 -18.35 -0.69
C LYS A 98 -4.65 -16.82 -0.49
N PRO A 99 -4.03 -16.02 -1.38
CA PRO A 99 -4.28 -14.58 -1.39
C PRO A 99 -5.78 -14.41 -1.38
N SER A 100 -6.28 -13.87 -0.26
CA SER A 100 -7.70 -13.62 -0.09
C SER A 100 -8.12 -12.73 -1.25
N ALA A 101 -9.34 -12.95 -1.76
CA ALA A 101 -9.96 -11.97 -2.63
C ALA A 101 -9.81 -10.60 -1.95
N ALA A 102 -9.44 -9.57 -2.73
CA ALA A 102 -9.31 -8.18 -2.30
C ALA A 102 -10.20 -7.84 -1.09
N LEU A 103 -9.67 -7.11 -0.10
CA LEU A 103 -10.40 -6.74 1.13
C LEU A 103 -11.78 -6.14 0.82
N PHE A 104 -11.88 -5.40 -0.28
CA PHE A 104 -13.13 -4.96 -0.86
C PHE A 104 -13.07 -4.95 -2.40
N PRO A 105 -14.22 -5.05 -3.09
CA PRO A 105 -14.32 -5.00 -4.54
C PRO A 105 -13.82 -3.66 -5.12
N MET A 106 -12.91 -3.69 -6.09
CA MET A 106 -12.37 -2.48 -6.74
C MET A 106 -13.41 -1.70 -7.56
N GLU A 107 -14.53 -2.34 -7.92
CA GLU A 107 -15.66 -1.74 -8.61
C GLU A 107 -16.24 -0.54 -7.85
N ILE A 108 -16.09 -0.48 -6.53
CA ILE A 108 -16.61 0.64 -5.72
C ILE A 108 -15.79 1.92 -5.87
N VAL A 109 -14.54 1.82 -6.29
CA VAL A 109 -13.62 2.94 -6.55
C VAL A 109 -13.35 3.12 -8.05
N GLN A 110 -14.07 2.39 -8.90
CA GLN A 110 -13.96 2.53 -10.34
C GLN A 110 -14.38 3.94 -10.79
N ASP A 111 -13.67 4.46 -11.80
CA ASP A 111 -13.84 5.80 -12.36
C ASP A 111 -13.71 6.94 -11.35
N THR A 112 -12.99 6.71 -10.23
CA THR A 112 -12.60 7.78 -9.32
C THR A 112 -11.35 8.52 -9.81
N ARG A 113 -11.06 9.67 -9.21
CA ARG A 113 -9.76 10.34 -9.38
C ARG A 113 -8.61 9.39 -9.05
N ASP A 114 -7.51 9.50 -9.80
CA ASP A 114 -6.44 8.49 -9.82
C ASP A 114 -5.81 8.23 -8.45
N TYR A 115 -5.69 9.24 -7.59
CA TYR A 115 -5.12 9.04 -6.26
C TYR A 115 -6.03 8.19 -5.36
N VAL A 116 -7.36 8.32 -5.46
CA VAL A 116 -8.31 7.47 -4.71
C VAL A 116 -8.19 6.03 -5.18
N PHE A 117 -8.23 5.82 -6.50
CA PHE A 117 -8.08 4.49 -7.10
C PHE A 117 -6.75 3.83 -6.68
N ARG A 118 -5.63 4.57 -6.75
CA ARG A 118 -4.30 4.05 -6.39
C ARG A 118 -4.19 3.71 -4.91
N ILE A 119 -4.73 4.55 -4.01
CA ILE A 119 -4.73 4.24 -2.57
C ILE A 119 -5.55 2.97 -2.31
N ALA A 120 -6.74 2.84 -2.91
CA ALA A 120 -7.57 1.66 -2.77
C ALA A 120 -6.89 0.38 -3.30
N GLN A 121 -6.20 0.48 -4.44
CA GLN A 121 -5.37 -0.62 -4.96
C GLN A 121 -4.28 -1.00 -3.95
N GLN A 122 -3.59 -0.02 -3.34
CA GLN A 122 -2.59 -0.29 -2.31
C GLN A 122 -3.18 -0.99 -1.08
N VAL A 123 -4.40 -0.65 -0.63
CA VAL A 123 -5.09 -1.37 0.45
C VAL A 123 -5.25 -2.85 0.09
N ASN A 124 -5.81 -3.12 -1.10
CA ASN A 124 -6.05 -4.48 -1.56
C ASN A 124 -4.76 -5.27 -1.81
N THR A 125 -3.71 -4.63 -2.32
CA THR A 125 -2.39 -5.25 -2.50
C THR A 125 -1.77 -5.61 -1.15
N CYS A 126 -1.82 -4.73 -0.15
CA CYS A 126 -1.30 -5.04 1.18
C CYS A 126 -2.05 -6.22 1.81
N TYR A 127 -3.38 -6.23 1.71
CA TYR A 127 -4.21 -7.33 2.22
C TYR A 127 -3.90 -8.67 1.53
N ALA A 128 -3.84 -8.68 0.19
CA ALA A 128 -3.58 -9.88 -0.59
C ALA A 128 -2.19 -10.51 -0.33
N ASN A 129 -1.23 -9.72 0.15
CA ASN A 129 0.14 -10.17 0.44
C ASN A 129 0.41 -10.35 1.95
N ALA A 130 -0.65 -10.42 2.77
CA ALA A 130 -0.57 -10.57 4.22
C ALA A 130 0.22 -9.46 4.94
N CYS A 131 0.36 -8.28 4.33
CA CYS A 131 0.93 -7.08 4.95
C CYS A 131 -0.17 -6.33 5.73
N TYR A 132 -0.72 -6.95 6.78
CA TYR A 132 -1.94 -6.47 7.45
C TYR A 132 -1.79 -5.14 8.19
N ASP A 133 -0.64 -4.85 8.81
CA ASP A 133 -0.39 -3.54 9.42
C ASP A 133 -0.38 -2.43 8.36
N ALA A 134 0.32 -2.69 7.25
CA ALA A 134 0.35 -1.77 6.11
C ALA A 134 -1.05 -1.62 5.49
N CYS A 135 -1.83 -2.70 5.38
CA CYS A 135 -3.20 -2.67 4.92
C CYS A 135 -4.07 -1.74 5.79
N ALA A 136 -3.98 -1.88 7.11
CA ALA A 136 -4.73 -1.04 8.04
C ALA A 136 -4.34 0.44 7.95
N VAL A 137 -3.04 0.74 7.79
CA VAL A 137 -2.54 2.12 7.59
C VAL A 137 -3.05 2.71 6.27
N MET A 138 -3.01 1.92 5.20
CA MET A 138 -3.52 2.35 3.89
C MET A 138 -5.03 2.54 3.88
N LEU A 139 -5.77 1.69 4.59
CA LEU A 139 -7.22 1.83 4.76
C LEU A 139 -7.54 3.13 5.52
N ARG A 140 -6.77 3.44 6.57
CA ARG A 140 -6.90 4.70 7.30
C ARG A 140 -6.65 5.90 6.38
N ARG A 141 -5.60 5.86 5.55
CA ARG A 141 -5.30 6.90 4.55
C ARG A 141 -6.43 7.07 3.52
N LEU A 142 -7.03 5.97 3.06
CA LEU A 142 -8.16 6.01 2.12
C LEU A 142 -9.37 6.72 2.74
N ILE A 143 -9.73 6.35 3.97
CA ILE A 143 -10.85 6.94 4.71
C ILE A 143 -10.62 8.42 4.95
N GLU A 144 -9.42 8.78 5.41
CA GLU A 144 -9.02 10.18 5.64
C GLU A 144 -9.14 11.02 4.35
N THR A 145 -8.60 10.51 3.25
CA THR A 145 -8.69 11.14 1.92
C THR A 145 -10.15 11.36 1.50
N LEU A 146 -10.98 10.33 1.61
CA LEU A 146 -12.37 10.41 1.19
C LEU A 146 -13.23 11.34 2.08
N ILE A 147 -12.95 11.43 3.38
CA ILE A 147 -13.62 12.39 4.26
C ILE A 147 -13.26 13.82 3.83
N ILE A 148 -11.99 14.11 3.60
CA ILE A 148 -11.55 15.43 3.12
C ILE A 148 -12.28 15.79 1.82
N GLU A 149 -12.33 14.88 0.86
CA GLU A 149 -13.04 15.09 -0.41
C GLU A 149 -14.54 15.34 -0.22
N CYS A 150 -15.21 14.67 0.72
CA CYS A 150 -16.60 14.96 1.06
C CYS A 150 -16.79 16.42 1.52
N PHE A 151 -15.90 16.92 2.40
CA PHE A 151 -15.98 18.29 2.88
C PHE A 151 -15.61 19.32 1.80
N GLU A 152 -14.60 19.05 0.97
CA GLU A 152 -14.21 19.92 -0.13
C GLU A 152 -15.30 20.00 -1.21
N HIS A 153 -15.86 18.86 -1.61
CA HIS A 153 -16.95 18.79 -2.60
C HIS A 153 -18.19 19.60 -2.18
N ASN A 154 -18.47 19.65 -0.88
CA ASN A 154 -19.59 20.41 -0.32
C ASN A 154 -19.22 21.85 0.10
N ALA A 155 -18.01 22.32 -0.23
CA ALA A 155 -17.51 23.65 0.13
C ALA A 155 -17.56 23.99 1.63
N ILE A 156 -17.40 22.98 2.50
CA ILE A 156 -17.44 23.11 3.96
C ILE A 156 -16.13 22.64 4.64
N ALA A 157 -15.03 22.59 3.90
CA ALA A 157 -13.71 22.19 4.39
C ALA A 157 -13.21 22.99 5.61
N SER A 158 -13.68 24.23 5.81
CA SER A 158 -13.38 25.02 7.00
C SER A 158 -13.80 24.33 8.31
N LYS A 159 -14.80 23.43 8.28
CA LYS A 159 -15.26 22.68 9.45
C LYS A 159 -14.28 21.58 9.91
N ILE A 160 -13.30 21.23 9.09
CA ILE A 160 -12.27 20.23 9.41
C ILE A 160 -10.86 20.82 9.39
N LYS A 161 -10.75 22.14 9.53
CA LYS A 161 -9.46 22.83 9.61
C LYS A 161 -9.26 23.53 10.95
N ASP A 162 -8.01 23.61 11.38
CA ASP A 162 -7.60 24.36 12.55
C ASP A 162 -7.48 25.87 12.25
N THR A 163 -7.09 26.66 13.26
CA THR A 163 -6.88 28.10 13.13
C THR A 163 -5.76 28.49 12.17
N ASN A 164 -4.87 27.54 11.86
CA ASN A 164 -3.75 27.72 10.93
C ASN A 164 -4.11 27.24 9.51
N ASN A 165 -5.38 26.92 9.25
CA ASN A 165 -5.90 26.41 7.97
C ASN A 165 -5.32 25.03 7.58
N ASN A 166 -4.81 24.26 8.54
CA ASN A 166 -4.41 22.86 8.34
C ASN A 166 -5.57 21.93 8.64
N TYR A 167 -5.63 20.78 7.97
CA TYR A 167 -6.60 19.74 8.32
C TYR A 167 -6.36 19.22 9.74
N VAL A 168 -7.43 19.13 10.54
CA VAL A 168 -7.37 18.53 11.88
C VAL A 168 -7.08 17.04 11.79
N ASN A 169 -6.68 16.42 12.90
CA ASN A 169 -6.41 14.98 12.89
C ASN A 169 -7.65 14.14 12.53
N LEU A 170 -7.44 12.91 12.09
CA LEU A 170 -8.51 12.01 11.66
C LEU A 170 -9.59 11.76 12.73
N ASP A 171 -9.24 11.78 14.02
CA ASP A 171 -10.23 11.59 15.09
C ASP A 171 -11.27 12.71 15.10
N GLN A 172 -10.77 13.96 15.06
CA GLN A 172 -11.60 15.16 14.99
C GLN A 172 -12.35 15.23 13.66
N MET A 173 -11.72 14.86 12.54
CA MET A 173 -12.40 14.80 11.24
C MET A 173 -13.57 13.81 11.25
N ILE A 174 -13.41 12.61 11.79
CA ILE A 174 -14.50 11.63 11.92
C ILE A 174 -15.63 12.18 12.80
N GLY A 175 -15.27 12.80 13.94
CA GLY A 175 -16.25 13.44 14.83
C GLY A 175 -17.09 14.51 14.12
N ASN A 176 -16.46 15.37 13.33
CA ASN A 176 -17.16 16.39 12.55
C ASN A 176 -17.98 15.76 11.42
N PHE A 177 -17.45 14.74 10.74
CA PHE A 177 -18.12 14.05 9.63
C PHE A 177 -19.41 13.35 10.06
N ILE A 178 -19.39 12.63 11.20
CA ILE A 178 -20.56 11.90 11.72
C ILE A 178 -21.69 12.82 12.16
N ASN A 179 -21.35 14.01 12.66
CA ASN A 179 -22.30 15.00 13.16
C ASN A 179 -22.79 15.97 12.09
N GLU A 180 -22.17 15.98 10.90
CA GLU A 180 -22.58 16.86 9.83
C GLU A 180 -23.77 16.26 9.05
N SER A 181 -24.94 16.89 9.19
CA SER A 181 -26.20 16.39 8.65
C SER A 181 -26.25 16.36 7.12
N ILE A 182 -25.48 17.22 6.43
CA ILE A 182 -25.47 17.29 4.96
C ILE A 182 -25.06 15.96 4.32
N PHE A 183 -24.19 15.20 4.99
CA PHE A 183 -23.72 13.94 4.45
C PHE A 183 -24.77 12.84 4.59
N ASN A 184 -25.74 12.95 5.51
CA ASN A 184 -26.77 11.95 5.75
C ASN A 184 -26.20 10.51 5.80
N LEU A 185 -25.21 10.29 6.67
CA LEU A 185 -24.46 9.04 6.74
C LEU A 185 -25.31 7.89 7.28
N SER A 186 -25.10 6.69 6.73
CA SER A 186 -25.68 5.45 7.23
C SER A 186 -25.26 5.16 8.68
N ARG A 187 -26.11 4.43 9.40
CA ARG A 187 -25.79 3.97 10.76
C ARG A 187 -24.51 3.11 10.77
N GLU A 188 -24.30 2.31 9.73
CA GLU A 188 -23.11 1.46 9.58
C GLU A 188 -21.83 2.28 9.57
N THR A 189 -21.77 3.33 8.75
CA THR A 189 -20.62 4.22 8.65
C THR A 189 -20.36 4.95 9.97
N LYS A 190 -21.42 5.48 10.59
CA LYS A 190 -21.32 6.18 11.88
C LYS A 190 -20.73 5.30 12.99
N ASN A 191 -21.09 4.01 13.00
CA ASN A 191 -20.70 3.10 14.07
C ASN A 191 -19.28 2.52 13.91
N ASN A 192 -18.72 2.54 12.70
CA ASN A 192 -17.50 1.78 12.39
C ASN A 192 -16.29 2.63 11.98
N LEU A 193 -16.44 3.91 11.61
CA LEU A 193 -15.29 4.77 11.25
C LEU A 193 -14.22 4.85 12.36
N HIS A 194 -14.62 5.04 13.62
CA HIS A 194 -13.67 5.05 14.74
C HIS A 194 -12.98 3.69 14.96
N LYS A 195 -13.65 2.57 14.64
CA LYS A 195 -13.04 1.24 14.73
C LYS A 195 -11.94 1.06 13.68
N LEU A 196 -12.21 1.47 12.44
CA LEU A 196 -11.22 1.40 11.35
C LEU A 196 -10.01 2.29 11.65
N LYS A 197 -10.24 3.51 12.16
CA LYS A 197 -9.17 4.36 12.68
C LYS A 197 -8.35 3.65 13.75
N ALA A 198 -9.01 3.05 14.76
CA ALA A 198 -8.32 2.42 15.88
C ALA A 198 -7.42 1.25 15.46
N ILE A 199 -7.81 0.48 14.44
CA ILE A 199 -6.96 -0.59 13.88
C ILE A 199 -5.73 0.02 13.18
N GLY A 200 -5.92 1.05 12.36
CA GLY A 200 -4.82 1.78 11.71
C GLY A 200 -3.85 2.41 12.71
N ASP A 201 -4.35 3.05 13.77
CA ASP A 201 -3.53 3.69 14.82
C ASP A 201 -2.67 2.67 15.56
N LYS A 202 -3.26 1.52 15.93
CA LYS A 202 -2.52 0.43 16.57
C LYS A 202 -1.43 -0.11 15.65
N SER A 203 -1.76 -0.34 14.38
CA SER A 203 -0.83 -0.86 13.36
C SER A 203 0.34 0.10 13.11
N ALA A 204 0.13 1.41 13.21
CA ALA A 204 1.17 2.41 12.95
C ALA A 204 2.09 2.68 14.16
N HIS A 205 1.55 2.60 15.38
CA HIS A 205 2.20 3.22 16.55
C HIS A 205 2.37 2.31 17.76
N ASN A 206 1.63 1.21 17.85
CA ASN A 206 1.71 0.35 19.03
C ASN A 206 2.76 -0.76 18.82
N ARG A 207 3.92 -0.61 19.46
CA ARG A 207 5.04 -1.58 19.40
C ARG A 207 4.70 -3.00 19.86
N TYR A 208 3.60 -3.19 20.58
CA TYR A 208 3.13 -4.50 21.07
C TYR A 208 1.98 -5.06 20.24
N TYR A 209 1.58 -4.35 19.18
CA TYR A 209 0.51 -4.76 18.28
C TYR A 209 1.09 -5.06 16.90
N THR A 210 0.63 -6.15 16.32
CA THR A 210 0.86 -6.52 14.93
C THR A 210 -0.49 -7.01 14.43
N ALA A 211 -1.02 -6.37 13.39
CA ALA A 211 -2.27 -6.77 12.80
C ALA A 211 -2.13 -8.17 12.19
N ASN A 212 -3.10 -9.02 12.48
CA ASN A 212 -3.35 -10.25 11.74
C ASN A 212 -4.57 -10.06 10.84
N ARG A 213 -4.98 -11.13 10.16
CA ARG A 213 -6.08 -11.11 9.20
C ARG A 213 -7.45 -10.82 9.82
N ASP A 214 -7.75 -11.47 10.96
CA ASP A 214 -9.10 -11.50 11.53
C ASP A 214 -9.75 -10.11 11.76
N PRO A 215 -9.07 -9.08 12.30
CA PRO A 215 -9.66 -7.75 12.48
C PRO A 215 -10.15 -7.11 11.19
N LEU A 216 -9.45 -7.35 10.07
CA LEU A 216 -9.83 -6.82 8.75
C LEU A 216 -10.96 -7.66 8.14
N ASP A 217 -10.89 -8.98 8.25
CA ASP A 217 -11.93 -9.90 7.75
C ASP A 217 -13.27 -9.68 8.46
N ASN A 218 -13.23 -9.53 9.79
CA ASN A 218 -14.39 -9.26 10.64
C ASN A 218 -15.06 -7.91 10.36
N LEU A 219 -14.40 -7.01 9.62
CA LEU A 219 -14.93 -5.71 9.21
C LEU A 219 -15.06 -5.55 7.69
N SER A 220 -14.85 -6.62 6.91
CA SER A 220 -14.81 -6.56 5.44
C SER A 220 -16.09 -5.99 4.82
N GLN A 221 -17.25 -6.36 5.35
CA GLN A 221 -18.55 -5.86 4.88
C GLN A 221 -18.74 -4.38 5.22
N GLU A 222 -18.36 -3.97 6.43
CA GLU A 222 -18.42 -2.60 6.90
C GLU A 222 -17.47 -1.71 6.10
N ILE A 223 -16.26 -2.20 5.80
CA ILE A 223 -15.26 -1.53 4.97
C ILE A 223 -15.83 -1.28 3.57
N HIS A 224 -16.43 -2.30 2.94
CA HIS A 224 -17.09 -2.15 1.65
C HIS A 224 -18.14 -1.05 1.70
N VAL A 225 -19.07 -1.12 2.67
CA VAL A 225 -20.18 -0.16 2.79
C VAL A 225 -19.66 1.27 2.99
N ILE A 226 -18.68 1.44 3.88
CA ILE A 226 -18.06 2.75 4.18
C ILE A 226 -17.39 3.31 2.94
N ILE A 227 -16.49 2.57 2.28
CA ILE A 227 -15.77 3.08 1.12
C ILE A 227 -16.76 3.45 0.01
N ARG A 228 -17.76 2.60 -0.26
CA ARG A 228 -18.80 2.90 -1.26
C ARG A 228 -19.59 4.16 -0.92
N GLU A 229 -20.01 4.30 0.34
CA GLU A 229 -20.78 5.46 0.78
C GLU A 229 -19.96 6.76 0.66
N LEU A 230 -18.70 6.74 1.11
CA LEU A 230 -17.80 7.88 1.06
C LEU A 230 -17.44 8.26 -0.39
N VAL A 231 -17.16 7.29 -1.28
CA VAL A 231 -16.93 7.56 -2.71
C VAL A 231 -18.14 8.25 -3.34
N ASN A 232 -19.36 7.80 -3.03
CA ASN A 232 -20.57 8.40 -3.57
C ASN A 232 -20.84 9.83 -3.06
N LYS A 233 -20.32 10.19 -1.88
CA LYS A 233 -20.52 11.50 -1.25
C LYS A 233 -19.38 12.49 -1.47
N SER A 234 -18.24 12.02 -1.99
CA SER A 234 -17.00 12.79 -2.10
C SER A 234 -16.80 13.52 -3.43
N GLY A 235 -17.67 13.29 -4.42
CA GLY A 235 -17.54 13.94 -5.74
C GLY A 235 -16.25 13.56 -6.50
N VAL A 236 -15.63 12.44 -6.14
CA VAL A 236 -14.37 11.95 -6.75
C VAL A 236 -14.59 11.10 -8.00
N LYS A 237 -15.83 10.70 -8.30
CA LYS A 237 -16.16 10.01 -9.56
C LYS A 237 -16.07 10.98 -10.74
N LYS A 238 -15.51 10.51 -11.85
CA LYS A 238 -15.33 11.23 -13.12
C LYS A 238 -16.62 11.29 -13.93
#